data_AF-K2SVY3-F1
#
_entry.id   AF-K2SVY3-F1
#
_cell.length_a   1.000
_cell.length_b   1.000
_cell.length_c   1.000
_cell.angle_alpha   90.00
_cell.angle_beta   90.00
_cell.angle_gamma   90.00
#
_symmetry.space_group_name_H-M   'P 1'
#
loop_
_entity.id
_entity.type
_entity.pdbx_description
1 polymer ?
#
loop_
_entity_poly.entity_id
_entity_poly.type
_entity_poly.pdbx_seq_one_letter_code
_entity_poly.pdbx_strand_id
1 'polypeptide(L)'
;MLFINNLPVLLLLSLITTVLAQLPSLNIRQDEAAKSQGHYIWTSKVVYDGPTSELFTGNQLYGLARQAWKEMAEQWESPVRVVRGNRPGMMGALAVGNSVYFSSSARGDNFFYRYPRPDTQPLEVQRALDLCQGSLALERDELDRPHFTSASCAEIMALHQFFQDPDVPRADKTTLPSMRVVAYGAGRSKVAKPFPPCGTTGNPDTWGCKQFTDFMKIEVPPAPLEEEVEDKNPPAVPVSTTQISVCVNG
;
A
#
# COMPACT_ATOMS: atom_id res chain seq x y z
N MET A 1 -24.92 37.85 56.42
CA MET A 1 -24.40 36.51 56.07
C MET A 1 -24.70 36.26 54.60
N LEU A 2 -23.69 36.43 53.74
CA LEU A 2 -23.76 36.15 52.30
C LEU A 2 -22.64 35.14 52.02
N PHE A 3 -23.01 33.87 51.82
CA PHE A 3 -22.09 32.84 51.36
C PHE A 3 -22.00 32.94 49.84
N ILE A 4 -20.86 33.40 49.34
CA ILE A 4 -20.53 33.38 47.91
C ILE A 4 -20.06 31.97 47.58
N ASN A 5 -20.87 31.24 46.81
CA ASN A 5 -20.58 29.92 46.27
C ASN A 5 -19.43 30.00 45.25
N ASN A 6 -18.23 29.60 45.65
CA ASN A 6 -17.07 29.43 44.78
C ASN A 6 -16.82 27.94 44.51
N LEU A 7 -17.47 27.37 43.49
CA LEU A 7 -17.02 26.24 42.64
C LEU A 7 -18.19 25.86 41.69
N PRO A 8 -18.00 25.57 40.37
CA PRO A 8 -16.80 24.95 39.81
C PRO A 8 -16.44 25.44 38.38
N VAL A 9 -15.54 26.43 38.27
CA VAL A 9 -14.91 26.75 36.97
C VAL A 9 -13.80 25.75 36.60
N LEU A 10 -13.31 24.97 37.58
CA LEU A 10 -12.27 23.95 37.39
C LEU A 10 -12.73 22.63 36.75
N LEU A 11 -14.04 22.38 36.64
CA LEU A 11 -14.58 21.17 35.99
C LEU A 11 -14.83 21.35 34.48
N LEU A 12 -14.80 22.58 33.96
CA LEU A 12 -14.94 22.85 32.52
C LEU A 12 -13.61 22.84 31.76
N LEU A 13 -12.47 22.95 32.46
CA LEU A 13 -11.13 22.89 31.88
C LEU A 13 -10.55 21.47 31.78
N SER A 14 -11.13 20.48 32.45
CA SER A 14 -10.68 19.08 32.36
C SER A 14 -11.32 18.27 31.22
N LEU A 15 -12.28 18.84 30.50
CA LEU A 15 -12.92 18.21 29.33
C LEU A 15 -12.25 18.56 27.99
N ILE A 16 -11.20 19.42 28.00
CA ILE A 16 -10.56 19.92 26.78
C ILE A 16 -9.23 19.22 26.45
N THR A 17 -8.63 18.41 27.34
CA THR A 17 -7.24 17.95 27.16
C THR A 17 -6.99 16.52 26.69
N THR A 18 -8.00 15.72 26.32
CA THR A 18 -7.74 14.39 25.74
C THR A 18 -8.70 14.01 24.62
N VAL A 19 -8.93 14.89 23.65
CA VAL A 19 -9.10 14.38 22.28
C VAL A 19 -7.69 14.06 21.80
N LEU A 20 -7.17 12.89 22.24
CA LEU A 20 -6.05 12.28 21.53
C LEU A 20 -6.53 12.17 20.09
N ALA A 21 -5.91 12.94 19.18
CA ALA A 21 -6.27 12.99 17.78
C ALA A 21 -6.10 11.58 17.20
N GLN A 22 -7.16 10.78 17.25
CA GLN A 22 -7.18 9.45 16.67
C GLN A 22 -7.12 9.64 15.17
N LEU A 23 -6.09 9.06 14.55
CA LEU A 23 -5.91 9.18 13.11
C LEU A 23 -7.16 8.65 12.41
N PRO A 24 -7.64 9.34 11.36
CA PRO A 24 -8.74 8.83 10.58
C PRO A 24 -8.36 7.46 10.03
N SER A 25 -9.23 6.47 10.21
CA SER A 25 -8.99 5.13 9.69
C SER A 25 -8.87 5.17 8.17
N LEU A 26 -7.90 4.41 7.65
CA LEU A 26 -7.71 4.19 6.22
C LEU A 26 -8.63 3.07 5.69
N ASN A 27 -9.48 2.50 6.56
CA ASN A 27 -10.45 1.44 6.28
C ASN A 27 -9.83 0.29 5.50
N ILE A 28 -8.65 -0.17 5.95
CA ILE A 28 -7.98 -1.32 5.34
C ILE A 28 -8.83 -2.57 5.58
N ARG A 29 -9.16 -3.34 4.55
CA ARG A 29 -9.98 -4.55 4.67
C ARG A 29 -9.45 -5.68 3.81
N GLN A 30 -9.71 -6.93 4.21
CA GLN A 30 -9.39 -8.08 3.40
C GLN A 30 -10.23 -8.05 2.11
N ASP A 31 -9.58 -8.29 0.97
CA ASP A 31 -10.24 -8.49 -0.30
C ASP A 31 -10.92 -9.87 -0.34
N GLU A 32 -12.25 -9.88 -0.23
CA GLU A 32 -13.03 -11.12 -0.19
C GLU A 32 -13.04 -11.84 -1.54
N ALA A 33 -12.95 -11.12 -2.67
CA ALA A 33 -12.85 -11.75 -3.99
C ALA A 33 -11.51 -12.48 -4.12
N ALA A 34 -10.41 -11.83 -3.73
CA ALA A 34 -9.09 -12.46 -3.70
C ALA A 34 -9.05 -13.68 -2.76
N LYS A 35 -9.67 -13.56 -1.58
CA LYS A 35 -9.78 -14.64 -0.60
C LYS A 35 -10.56 -15.84 -1.11
N SER A 36 -11.65 -15.62 -1.84
CA SER A 36 -12.42 -16.70 -2.47
C SER A 36 -11.58 -17.51 -3.47
N GLN A 37 -10.52 -16.90 -4.01
CA GLN A 37 -9.55 -17.50 -4.93
C GLN A 37 -8.28 -18.01 -4.22
N GLY A 38 -8.27 -18.03 -2.88
CA GLY A 38 -7.14 -18.53 -2.08
C GLY A 38 -6.03 -17.52 -1.83
N HIS A 39 -6.25 -16.24 -2.14
CA HIS A 39 -5.29 -15.16 -1.93
C HIS A 39 -5.61 -14.31 -0.70
N TYR A 40 -4.59 -13.88 0.03
CA TYR A 40 -4.75 -13.06 1.22
C TYR A 40 -4.15 -11.68 0.96
N ILE A 41 -5.03 -10.72 0.69
CA ILE A 41 -4.68 -9.37 0.27
C ILE A 41 -5.60 -8.40 1.02
N TRP A 42 -5.04 -7.31 1.52
CA TRP A 42 -5.79 -6.22 2.13
C TRP A 42 -5.64 -4.98 1.28
N THR A 43 -6.76 -4.29 1.08
CA THR A 43 -6.85 -3.19 0.12
C THR A 43 -7.66 -2.03 0.69
N SER A 44 -7.35 -0.82 0.26
CA SER A 44 -8.21 0.36 0.40
C SER A 44 -7.80 1.42 -0.62
N LYS A 45 -8.73 2.29 -1.00
CA LYS A 45 -8.47 3.54 -1.72
C LYS A 45 -8.96 4.67 -0.84
N VAL A 46 -8.09 5.64 -0.63
CA VAL A 46 -8.40 6.85 0.14
C VAL A 46 -8.30 8.06 -0.78
N VAL A 47 -9.33 8.91 -0.80
CA VAL A 47 -9.37 10.15 -1.59
C VAL A 47 -9.25 11.33 -0.65
N TYR A 48 -8.44 12.32 -1.04
CA TYR A 48 -8.20 13.56 -0.30
C TYR A 48 -8.72 14.78 -1.06
N ASP A 49 -8.92 15.88 -0.33
CA ASP A 49 -9.36 17.17 -0.88
C ASP A 49 -8.18 17.97 -1.48
N GLY A 50 -7.39 17.31 -2.33
CA GLY A 50 -6.25 17.93 -3.00
C GLY A 50 -5.24 16.93 -3.58
N PRO A 51 -4.30 17.41 -4.41
CA PRO A 51 -3.27 16.56 -5.01
C PRO A 51 -2.35 15.97 -3.93
N THR A 52 -2.20 14.66 -3.94
CA THR A 52 -1.31 13.94 -3.01
C THR A 52 0.15 14.38 -3.11
N SER A 53 0.60 14.88 -4.26
CA SER A 53 1.91 15.50 -4.47
C SER A 53 2.15 16.75 -3.60
N GLU A 54 1.09 17.48 -3.29
CA GLU A 54 1.15 18.69 -2.46
C GLU A 54 0.87 18.37 -0.99
N LEU A 55 -0.01 17.41 -0.74
CA LEU A 55 -0.43 17.03 0.62
C LEU A 55 0.62 16.21 1.37
N PHE A 56 1.42 15.39 0.67
CA PHE A 56 2.30 14.42 1.32
C PHE A 56 3.74 14.49 0.80
N THR A 57 4.66 14.69 1.74
CA THR A 57 6.09 14.36 1.56
C THR A 57 6.30 12.85 1.52
N GLY A 58 7.48 12.40 1.07
CA GLY A 58 7.85 10.98 1.10
C GLY A 58 7.70 10.34 2.49
N ASN A 59 8.19 11.00 3.55
CA ASN A 59 8.07 10.49 4.91
C ASN A 59 6.60 10.37 5.37
N GLN A 60 5.73 11.33 5.01
CA GLN A 60 4.30 11.24 5.34
C GLN A 60 3.61 10.11 4.57
N LEU A 61 4.03 9.83 3.33
CA LEU A 61 3.54 8.69 2.57
C LEU A 61 3.96 7.35 3.22
N TYR A 62 5.18 7.26 3.77
CA TYR A 62 5.59 6.13 4.62
C TYR A 62 4.78 6.05 5.92
N GLY A 63 4.41 7.18 6.53
CA GLY A 63 3.52 7.26 7.68
C GLY A 63 2.14 6.66 7.39
N LEU A 64 1.56 6.99 6.24
CA LEU A 64 0.32 6.39 5.72
C LEU A 64 0.46 4.87 5.52
N ALA A 65 1.54 4.41 4.88
CA ALA A 65 1.79 2.98 4.69
C ALA A 65 1.95 2.23 6.02
N ARG A 66 2.60 2.85 7.03
CA ARG A 66 2.70 2.31 8.40
C ARG A 66 1.35 2.20 9.07
N GLN A 67 0.52 3.23 8.99
CA GLN A 67 -0.83 3.20 9.53
C GLN A 67 -1.65 2.07 8.89
N ALA A 68 -1.63 1.98 7.55
CA ALA A 68 -2.34 0.94 6.82
C ALA A 68 -1.84 -0.47 7.18
N TRP A 69 -0.51 -0.63 7.38
CA TRP A 69 0.07 -1.89 7.84
C TRP A 69 -0.43 -2.28 9.24
N LYS A 70 -0.55 -1.32 10.17
CA LYS A 70 -1.10 -1.56 11.51
C LYS A 70 -2.56 -1.98 11.46
N GLU A 71 -3.40 -1.26 10.71
CA GLU A 71 -4.82 -1.60 10.54
C GLU A 71 -5.00 -3.01 9.93
N MET A 72 -4.14 -3.40 8.99
CA MET A 72 -4.10 -4.77 8.47
C MET A 72 -3.66 -5.79 9.56
N ALA A 73 -2.60 -5.49 10.31
CA ALA A 73 -2.03 -6.40 11.29
C ALA A 73 -2.99 -6.69 12.45
N GLU A 74 -3.77 -5.68 12.87
CA GLU A 74 -4.81 -5.82 13.89
C GLU A 74 -5.89 -6.84 13.49
N GLN A 75 -6.19 -6.96 12.18
CA GLN A 75 -7.18 -7.91 11.67
C GLN A 75 -6.71 -9.37 11.66
N TRP A 76 -5.40 -9.64 11.81
CA TRP A 76 -4.86 -11.00 11.79
C TRP A 76 -5.35 -11.86 12.96
N GLU A 77 -5.52 -11.25 14.12
CA GLU A 77 -5.89 -11.94 15.37
C GLU A 77 -7.41 -11.96 15.58
N SER A 78 -8.15 -10.96 15.08
CA SER A 78 -9.62 -10.90 15.12
C SER A 78 -10.15 -9.81 14.17
N PRO A 79 -11.24 -9.99 13.42
CA PRO A 79 -12.16 -11.14 13.38
C PRO A 79 -11.80 -12.23 12.36
N VAL A 80 -10.81 -12.02 11.50
CA VAL A 80 -10.56 -12.87 10.32
C VAL A 80 -9.80 -14.17 10.66
N ARG A 81 -8.99 -14.17 11.74
CA ARG A 81 -8.10 -15.28 12.14
C ARG A 81 -7.29 -15.83 10.97
N VAL A 82 -6.30 -15.06 10.53
CA VAL A 82 -5.44 -15.43 9.40
C VAL A 82 -4.32 -16.36 9.88
N VAL A 83 -4.22 -17.54 9.27
CA VAL A 83 -3.11 -18.49 9.50
C VAL A 83 -1.78 -17.77 9.30
N ARG A 84 -0.81 -17.96 10.19
CA ARG A 84 0.46 -17.20 10.20
C ARG A 84 1.17 -17.17 8.84
N GLY A 85 1.17 -18.27 8.09
CA GLY A 85 1.77 -18.35 6.75
C GLY A 85 1.08 -17.48 5.69
N ASN A 86 -0.19 -17.15 5.90
CA ASN A 86 -1.03 -16.38 4.99
C ASN A 86 -1.08 -14.89 5.34
N ARG A 87 -0.34 -14.44 6.37
CA ARG A 87 -0.26 -13.03 6.77
C ARG A 87 0.68 -12.28 5.81
N PRO A 88 0.20 -11.25 5.09
CA PRO A 88 1.07 -10.36 4.32
C PRO A 88 2.11 -9.69 5.20
N GLY A 89 3.35 -9.58 4.72
CA GLY A 89 4.43 -8.96 5.49
C GLY A 89 4.53 -7.45 5.30
N MET A 90 3.99 -6.94 4.19
CA MET A 90 4.21 -5.59 3.69
C MET A 90 2.89 -4.91 3.31
N MET A 91 2.88 -3.58 3.36
CA MET A 91 1.83 -2.69 2.88
C MET A 91 2.45 -1.64 1.95
N GLY A 92 1.86 -1.46 0.78
CA GLY A 92 2.24 -0.46 -0.20
C GLY A 92 1.26 0.71 -0.14
N ALA A 93 1.75 1.92 -0.35
CA ALA A 93 0.93 3.11 -0.54
C ALA A 93 1.33 3.78 -1.85
N LEU A 94 0.44 3.74 -2.84
CA LEU A 94 0.60 4.38 -4.15
C LEU A 94 -0.20 5.68 -4.18
N ALA A 95 0.49 6.81 -4.18
CA ALA A 95 -0.09 8.14 -4.30
C ALA A 95 -0.17 8.57 -5.78
N VAL A 96 -1.37 8.96 -6.22
CA VAL A 96 -1.64 9.38 -7.59
C VAL A 96 -2.84 10.33 -7.64
N GLY A 97 -2.68 11.49 -8.28
CA GLY A 97 -3.70 12.54 -8.27
C GLY A 97 -4.11 12.87 -6.83
N ASN A 98 -5.40 12.77 -6.52
CA ASN A 98 -5.96 13.01 -5.19
C ASN A 98 -6.16 11.72 -4.37
N SER A 99 -5.66 10.58 -4.83
CA SER A 99 -5.92 9.27 -4.21
C SER A 99 -4.65 8.59 -3.74
N VAL A 100 -4.76 7.83 -2.66
CA VAL A 100 -3.75 6.86 -2.22
C VAL A 100 -4.37 5.47 -2.23
N TYR A 101 -3.76 4.57 -2.99
CA TYR A 101 -4.12 3.15 -3.05
C TYR A 101 -3.23 2.38 -2.08
N PHE A 102 -3.86 1.71 -1.13
CA PHE A 102 -3.22 0.86 -0.15
C PHE A 102 -3.44 -0.59 -0.54
N SER A 103 -2.37 -1.33 -0.76
CA SER A 103 -2.45 -2.78 -0.95
C SER A 103 -1.34 -3.50 -0.21
N SER A 104 -1.69 -4.59 0.46
CA SER A 104 -0.69 -5.47 1.05
C SER A 104 0.09 -6.22 -0.03
N SER A 105 1.26 -6.77 0.34
CA SER A 105 1.86 -7.85 -0.44
C SER A 105 0.87 -9.02 -0.56
N ALA A 106 0.89 -9.75 -1.66
CA ALA A 106 0.03 -10.93 -1.82
C ALA A 106 0.59 -12.15 -1.07
N ARG A 107 -0.32 -12.99 -0.58
CA ARG A 107 -0.07 -14.32 -0.02
C ARG A 107 -1.05 -15.32 -0.63
N GLY A 108 -0.68 -16.60 -0.60
CA GLY A 108 -1.36 -17.67 -1.35
C GLY A 108 -0.51 -18.08 -2.56
N ASP A 109 -1.16 -18.59 -3.60
CA ASP A 109 -0.52 -18.96 -4.85
C ASP A 109 0.03 -17.74 -5.62
N ASN A 110 0.87 -17.97 -6.64
CA ASN A 110 1.48 -16.93 -7.46
C ASN A 110 0.43 -16.08 -8.20
N PHE A 111 0.07 -14.92 -7.62
CA PHE A 111 -1.04 -14.06 -8.05
C PHE A 111 -0.98 -13.69 -9.55
N PHE A 112 0.18 -13.22 -10.03
CA PHE A 112 0.37 -12.82 -11.43
C PHE A 112 0.73 -14.00 -12.34
N TYR A 113 1.61 -14.89 -11.90
CA TYR A 113 2.16 -15.93 -12.79
C TYR A 113 1.29 -17.17 -12.97
N ARG A 114 0.37 -17.49 -12.05
CA ARG A 114 -0.49 -18.69 -12.16
C ARG A 114 -1.83 -18.42 -12.85
N TYR A 115 -2.23 -17.15 -12.94
CA TYR A 115 -3.54 -16.75 -13.47
C TYR A 115 -3.46 -15.70 -14.59
N PRO A 116 -2.72 -15.91 -15.70
CA PRO A 116 -2.87 -15.07 -16.87
C PRO A 116 -4.25 -15.34 -17.48
N ARG A 117 -5.25 -14.61 -17.00
CA ARG A 117 -6.60 -14.59 -17.52
C ARG A 117 -6.75 -13.29 -18.33
N PRO A 118 -6.73 -13.37 -19.67
CA PRO A 118 -6.79 -12.20 -20.55
C PRO A 118 -8.03 -11.32 -20.34
N ASP A 119 -9.06 -11.87 -19.70
CA ASP A 119 -10.35 -11.26 -19.39
C ASP A 119 -10.43 -10.63 -17.99
N THR A 120 -9.47 -10.90 -17.07
CA THR A 120 -9.60 -10.52 -15.65
C THR A 120 -8.39 -9.81 -15.03
N GLN A 121 -7.24 -9.77 -15.70
CA GLN A 121 -6.07 -9.00 -15.25
C GLN A 121 -5.87 -7.77 -16.16
N PRO A 122 -5.60 -6.57 -15.60
CA PRO A 122 -5.23 -5.43 -16.39
C PRO A 122 -3.93 -5.78 -17.10
N LEU A 123 -3.97 -5.76 -18.42
CA LEU A 123 -2.87 -6.19 -19.28
C LEU A 123 -1.59 -5.40 -18.97
N GLU A 124 -1.71 -4.22 -18.36
CA GLU A 124 -0.64 -3.27 -18.12
C GLU A 124 0.37 -3.75 -17.08
N VAL A 125 -0.08 -4.28 -15.92
CA VAL A 125 0.86 -4.77 -14.89
C VAL A 125 1.55 -6.03 -15.36
N GLN A 126 0.80 -6.99 -15.93
CA GLN A 126 1.37 -8.22 -16.46
C GLN A 126 2.34 -7.92 -17.61
N ARG A 127 1.97 -7.06 -18.55
CA ARG A 127 2.85 -6.63 -19.65
C ARG A 127 4.10 -5.94 -19.14
N ALA A 128 4.00 -5.10 -18.12
CA ALA A 128 5.17 -4.47 -17.51
C ALA A 128 6.10 -5.51 -16.88
N LEU A 129 5.55 -6.52 -16.19
CA LEU A 129 6.31 -7.62 -15.63
C LEU A 129 7.00 -8.44 -16.74
N ASP A 130 6.28 -8.77 -17.81
CA ASP A 130 6.79 -9.54 -18.95
C ASP A 130 7.91 -8.77 -19.68
N LEU A 131 7.73 -7.47 -19.88
CA LEU A 131 8.74 -6.62 -20.52
C LEU A 131 10.00 -6.47 -19.66
N CYS A 132 9.85 -6.35 -18.34
CA CYS A 132 11.00 -6.33 -17.42
C CYS A 132 11.74 -7.67 -17.42
N GLN A 133 11.03 -8.79 -17.43
CA GLN A 133 11.65 -10.10 -17.53
C GLN A 133 12.37 -10.27 -18.88
N GLY A 134 11.73 -9.88 -19.99
CA GLY A 134 12.28 -9.96 -21.33
C GLY A 134 13.52 -9.08 -21.56
N SER A 135 13.53 -7.84 -21.06
CA SER A 135 14.69 -6.96 -21.19
C SER A 135 15.93 -7.51 -20.48
N LEU A 136 15.73 -8.11 -19.31
CA LEU A 136 16.82 -8.74 -18.56
C LEU A 136 17.32 -10.03 -19.20
N ALA A 137 16.43 -10.80 -19.81
CA ALA A 137 16.81 -11.98 -20.56
C ALA A 137 17.73 -11.63 -21.75
N LEU A 138 17.45 -10.52 -22.44
CA LEU A 138 18.31 -10.00 -23.52
C LEU A 138 19.69 -9.55 -23.00
N GLU A 139 19.75 -8.99 -21.78
CA GLU A 139 20.99 -8.51 -21.19
C GLU A 139 21.86 -9.62 -20.58
N ARG A 140 21.26 -10.77 -20.21
CA ARG A 140 21.91 -11.75 -19.32
C ARG A 140 21.96 -13.18 -19.83
N ASP A 141 21.38 -13.47 -21.01
CA ASP A 141 21.30 -14.82 -21.56
C ASP A 141 20.63 -15.84 -20.60
N GLU A 142 19.75 -15.34 -19.71
CA GLU A 142 18.96 -16.13 -18.76
C GLU A 142 17.47 -15.75 -18.91
N LEU A 143 16.69 -16.63 -19.54
CA LEU A 143 15.31 -16.33 -19.97
C LEU A 143 14.21 -16.51 -18.91
N ASP A 144 14.49 -17.20 -17.79
CA ASP A 144 13.41 -17.84 -17.03
C ASP A 144 13.33 -17.49 -15.53
N ARG A 145 14.01 -16.45 -15.06
CA ARG A 145 13.92 -16.08 -13.63
C ARG A 145 12.74 -15.13 -13.39
N PRO A 146 11.68 -15.55 -12.65
CA PRO A 146 10.59 -14.66 -12.29
C PRO A 146 11.07 -13.56 -11.34
N HIS A 147 10.27 -12.50 -11.19
CA HIS A 147 10.45 -11.46 -10.18
C HIS A 147 10.76 -12.10 -8.81
N PHE A 148 11.67 -11.52 -8.01
CA PHE A 148 12.18 -12.12 -6.76
C PHE A 148 11.10 -12.64 -5.78
N THR A 149 9.94 -11.99 -5.77
CA THR A 149 8.78 -12.32 -4.93
C THR A 149 7.59 -12.89 -5.72
N SER A 150 7.81 -13.43 -6.91
CA SER A 150 6.74 -13.83 -7.84
C SER A 150 5.72 -12.69 -8.06
N ALA A 151 6.22 -11.46 -8.21
CA ALA A 151 5.45 -10.22 -8.35
C ALA A 151 4.43 -9.94 -7.21
N SER A 152 4.56 -10.60 -6.05
CA SER A 152 3.63 -10.45 -4.92
C SER A 152 3.94 -9.25 -4.02
N CYS A 153 4.80 -8.34 -4.47
CA CYS A 153 5.21 -7.18 -3.69
C CYS A 153 4.08 -6.15 -3.55
N ALA A 154 4.11 -5.42 -2.44
CA ALA A 154 3.02 -4.50 -2.10
C ALA A 154 2.92 -3.31 -3.07
N GLU A 155 4.06 -2.87 -3.63
CA GLU A 155 4.14 -1.82 -4.65
C GLU A 155 3.42 -2.24 -5.95
N ILE A 156 3.65 -3.48 -6.39
CA ILE A 156 3.01 -4.04 -7.59
C ILE A 156 1.51 -4.19 -7.34
N MET A 157 1.12 -4.70 -6.17
CA MET A 157 -0.29 -4.89 -5.83
C MET A 157 -1.05 -3.55 -5.73
N ALA A 158 -0.42 -2.49 -5.19
CA ALA A 158 -1.03 -1.17 -5.12
C ALA A 158 -1.24 -0.55 -6.51
N LEU A 159 -0.30 -0.77 -7.44
CA LEU A 159 -0.48 -0.37 -8.84
C LEU A 159 -1.56 -1.19 -9.54
N HIS A 160 -1.59 -2.49 -9.31
CA HIS A 160 -2.65 -3.35 -9.84
C HIS A 160 -4.03 -2.92 -9.36
N GLN A 161 -4.15 -2.53 -8.09
CA GLN A 161 -5.39 -1.96 -7.54
C GLN A 161 -5.81 -0.68 -8.28
N PHE A 162 -4.87 0.24 -8.60
CA PHE A 162 -5.16 1.43 -9.42
C PHE A 162 -5.73 1.06 -10.80
N PHE A 163 -5.19 0.04 -11.44
CA PHE A 163 -5.71 -0.42 -12.73
C PHE A 163 -7.07 -1.10 -12.64
N GLN A 164 -7.37 -1.76 -11.52
CA GLN A 164 -8.68 -2.38 -11.26
C GLN A 164 -9.76 -1.38 -10.87
N ASP A 165 -9.40 -0.17 -10.47
CA ASP A 165 -10.35 0.84 -10.05
C ASP A 165 -11.25 1.29 -11.24
N PRO A 166 -12.58 1.10 -11.17
CA PRO A 166 -13.49 1.53 -12.23
C PRO A 166 -13.62 3.05 -12.34
N ASP A 167 -13.31 3.80 -11.28
CA ASP A 167 -13.40 5.26 -11.25
C ASP A 167 -12.18 5.93 -11.91
N VAL A 168 -11.10 5.17 -12.17
CA VAL A 168 -9.91 5.69 -12.85
C VAL A 168 -10.20 5.76 -14.36
N PRO A 169 -10.13 6.96 -14.97
CA PRO A 169 -10.33 7.12 -16.41
C PRO A 169 -9.37 6.25 -17.23
N ARG A 170 -9.85 5.71 -18.35
CA ARG A 170 -9.02 4.90 -19.27
C ARG A 170 -7.77 5.64 -19.78
N ALA A 171 -7.87 6.96 -19.94
CA ALA A 171 -6.73 7.79 -20.33
C ALA A 171 -5.60 7.68 -19.30
N ASP A 172 -5.91 7.80 -18.01
CA ASP A 172 -4.93 7.75 -16.92
C ASP A 172 -4.28 6.37 -16.78
N LYS A 173 -5.02 5.29 -17.09
CA LYS A 173 -4.47 3.92 -17.17
C LYS A 173 -3.48 3.77 -18.35
N THR A 174 -3.65 4.55 -19.41
CA THR A 174 -2.79 4.45 -20.61
C THR A 174 -1.57 5.36 -20.53
N THR A 175 -1.75 6.60 -20.08
CA THR A 175 -0.66 7.59 -20.06
C THR A 175 0.19 7.54 -18.80
N LEU A 176 -0.32 6.92 -17.73
CA LEU A 176 0.27 6.88 -16.38
C LEU A 176 0.56 8.28 -15.84
N PRO A 177 -0.33 8.85 -15.00
CA PRO A 177 -0.03 10.10 -14.31
C PRO A 177 1.22 9.97 -13.41
N SER A 178 1.72 11.09 -12.90
CA SER A 178 2.81 11.08 -11.92
C SER A 178 2.39 10.29 -10.68
N MET A 179 3.16 9.25 -10.35
CA MET A 179 2.88 8.31 -9.27
C MET A 179 4.06 8.24 -8.31
N ARG A 180 3.77 8.10 -7.02
CA ARG A 180 4.77 7.79 -5.98
C ARG A 180 4.35 6.55 -5.21
N VAL A 181 5.27 5.61 -4.98
CA VAL A 181 4.98 4.41 -4.21
C VAL A 181 6.01 4.18 -3.12
N VAL A 182 5.54 3.75 -1.95
CA VAL A 182 6.37 3.34 -0.81
C VAL A 182 5.88 2.01 -0.25
N ALA A 183 6.75 1.30 0.47
CA ALA A 183 6.40 0.04 1.14
C ALA A 183 6.85 0.04 2.61
N TYR A 184 5.94 -0.29 3.52
CA TYR A 184 6.20 -0.43 4.95
C TYR A 184 5.77 -1.81 5.44
N GLY A 185 6.52 -2.41 6.36
CA GLY A 185 6.08 -3.61 7.04
C GLY A 185 7.21 -4.40 7.66
N ALA A 186 6.90 -5.59 8.16
CA ALA A 186 7.90 -6.50 8.73
C ALA A 186 8.59 -7.35 7.67
N GLY A 187 7.94 -7.61 6.53
CA GLY A 187 8.50 -8.46 5.47
C GLY A 187 8.91 -9.83 6.02
N ARG A 188 10.21 -10.17 5.92
CA ARG A 188 10.84 -11.34 6.57
C ARG A 188 11.52 -11.01 7.91
N SER A 189 11.63 -9.72 8.23
CA SER A 189 12.10 -9.23 9.54
C SER A 189 11.03 -9.45 10.60
N LYS A 190 11.44 -9.43 11.88
CA LYS A 190 10.51 -9.36 13.02
C LYS A 190 10.11 -7.91 13.36
N VAL A 191 10.86 -6.94 12.84
CA VAL A 191 10.69 -5.50 13.09
C VAL A 191 10.13 -4.84 11.84
N ALA A 192 9.04 -4.10 12.01
CA ALA A 192 8.34 -3.42 10.92
C ALA A 192 8.92 -2.04 10.66
N LYS A 193 9.37 -1.79 9.43
CA LYS A 193 10.10 -0.57 9.06
C LYS A 193 9.81 -0.15 7.61
N PRO A 194 10.26 1.02 7.16
CA PRO A 194 10.34 1.37 5.75
C PRO A 194 11.24 0.38 4.99
N PHE A 195 10.82 -0.03 3.80
CA PHE A 195 11.64 -0.82 2.90
C PHE A 195 11.84 -0.09 1.57
N PRO A 196 13.04 -0.14 0.98
CA PRO A 196 13.21 0.16 -0.43
C PRO A 196 12.61 -0.97 -1.29
N PRO A 197 12.35 -0.70 -2.58
CA PRO A 197 11.94 -1.72 -3.54
C PRO A 197 12.92 -2.90 -3.54
N CYS A 198 12.42 -4.12 -3.64
CA CYS A 198 13.31 -5.28 -3.79
C CYS A 198 14.11 -5.19 -5.11
N GLY A 199 15.25 -5.88 -5.17
CA GLY A 199 16.20 -5.77 -6.29
C GLY A 199 17.16 -4.58 -6.19
N THR A 200 17.12 -3.81 -5.09
CA THR A 200 18.05 -2.70 -4.79
C THR A 200 19.39 -3.15 -4.20
N THR A 201 19.43 -4.28 -3.47
CA THR A 201 20.59 -4.69 -2.65
C THR A 201 21.56 -5.64 -3.36
N GLY A 202 21.80 -5.46 -4.65
CA GLY A 202 23.01 -5.99 -5.30
C GLY A 202 23.08 -7.50 -5.54
N ASN A 203 21.96 -8.24 -5.49
CA ASN A 203 21.93 -9.55 -6.13
C ASN A 203 21.66 -9.34 -7.63
N PRO A 204 22.67 -9.42 -8.52
CA PRO A 204 22.46 -9.17 -9.94
C PRO A 204 21.47 -10.18 -10.50
N ASP A 205 21.41 -11.39 -9.96
CA ASP A 205 20.70 -12.56 -10.48
C ASP A 205 19.17 -12.56 -10.32
N THR A 206 18.61 -11.56 -9.64
CA THR A 206 17.16 -11.47 -9.41
C THR A 206 16.72 -10.02 -9.59
N TRP A 207 15.77 -9.78 -10.49
CA TRP A 207 15.13 -8.49 -10.61
C TRP A 207 13.94 -8.37 -9.67
N GLY A 208 13.60 -7.13 -9.34
CA GLY A 208 12.58 -6.84 -8.34
C GLY A 208 11.81 -5.57 -8.66
N CYS A 209 11.14 -5.06 -7.63
CA CYS A 209 10.31 -3.87 -7.70
C CYS A 209 11.09 -2.66 -8.23
N LYS A 210 12.41 -2.57 -8.00
CA LYS A 210 13.21 -1.45 -8.50
C LYS A 210 13.10 -1.31 -10.03
N GLN A 211 13.39 -2.38 -10.76
CA GLN A 211 13.32 -2.39 -12.22
C GLN A 211 11.88 -2.13 -12.69
N PHE A 212 10.90 -2.71 -11.99
CA PHE A 212 9.48 -2.49 -12.28
C PHE A 212 9.06 -1.02 -12.13
N THR A 213 9.39 -0.39 -11.00
CA THR A 213 9.04 1.02 -10.76
C THR A 213 9.77 1.95 -11.71
N ASP A 214 11.03 1.67 -12.04
CA ASP A 214 11.80 2.44 -13.03
C ASP A 214 11.14 2.34 -14.42
N PHE A 215 10.75 1.13 -14.84
CA PHE A 215 10.06 0.90 -16.11
C PHE A 215 8.70 1.62 -16.18
N MET A 216 7.93 1.54 -15.11
CA MET A 216 6.62 2.20 -14.99
C MET A 216 6.73 3.70 -14.70
N LYS A 217 7.95 4.24 -14.54
CA LYS A 217 8.23 5.64 -14.19
C LYS A 217 7.53 6.09 -12.91
N ILE A 218 7.40 5.16 -11.95
CA ILE A 218 6.85 5.43 -10.63
C ILE A 218 8.00 5.88 -9.73
N GLU A 219 7.87 7.07 -9.16
CA GLU A 219 8.84 7.57 -8.19
C GLU A 219 8.76 6.76 -6.89
N VAL A 220 9.91 6.40 -6.36
CA VAL A 220 10.02 5.77 -5.04
C VAL A 220 10.76 6.73 -4.12
N PRO A 221 10.06 7.43 -3.21
CA PRO A 221 10.71 8.26 -2.22
C PRO A 221 11.75 7.46 -1.41
N PRO A 222 12.90 8.05 -1.04
CA PRO A 222 13.89 7.38 -0.22
C PRO A 222 13.29 6.87 1.10
N ALA A 223 13.63 5.64 1.49
CA ALA A 223 13.19 5.09 2.76
C ALA A 223 13.81 5.88 3.92
N PRO A 224 13.00 6.52 4.79
CA PRO A 224 13.52 7.27 5.92
C PRO A 224 13.98 6.34 7.05
N LEU A 225 14.65 6.91 8.05
CA LEU A 225 14.86 6.22 9.33
C LEU A 225 13.51 5.98 10.02
N GLU A 226 13.42 4.90 10.82
CA GLU A 226 12.17 4.48 11.46
C GLU A 226 11.56 5.58 12.35
N GLU A 227 12.40 6.27 13.12
CA GLU A 227 12.03 7.37 14.00
C GLU A 227 11.36 8.53 13.25
N GLU A 228 11.75 8.80 12.00
CA GLU A 228 11.18 9.88 11.19
C GLU A 228 9.78 9.59 10.66
N VAL A 229 9.31 8.34 10.78
CA VAL A 229 7.99 7.89 10.36
C VAL A 229 6.99 7.92 11.51
N GLU A 230 7.45 7.74 12.76
CA GLU A 230 6.57 7.66 13.92
C GLU A 230 5.88 8.99 14.25
N ASP A 231 6.55 10.11 13.99
CA ASP A 231 6.08 11.46 14.33
C ASP A 231 5.34 12.19 13.20
N LYS A 232 5.22 11.60 12.02
CA LYS A 232 4.68 12.26 10.80
C LYS A 232 3.34 11.70 10.37
N ASN A 233 2.36 11.81 11.24
CA ASN A 233 0.98 11.56 10.87
C ASN A 233 0.56 12.49 9.72
N PRO A 234 -0.17 11.97 8.71
CA PRO A 234 -0.64 12.78 7.60
C PRO A 234 -1.58 13.88 8.14
N PRO A 235 -1.32 15.16 7.83
CA PRO A 235 -2.14 16.26 8.33
C PRO A 235 -3.51 16.33 7.63
N ALA A 236 -3.64 15.67 6.47
CA ALA A 236 -4.83 15.72 5.64
C ALA A 236 -5.86 14.67 6.07
N VAL A 237 -7.11 15.11 6.21
CA VAL A 237 -8.26 14.24 6.49
C VAL A 237 -8.79 13.68 5.17
N PRO A 238 -9.03 12.36 5.08
CA PRO A 238 -9.70 11.76 3.92
C PRO A 238 -11.08 12.36 3.65
N VAL A 239 -11.39 12.57 2.37
CA VAL A 239 -12.75 12.90 1.88
C VAL A 239 -13.60 11.65 1.79
N SER A 240 -13.02 10.56 1.29
CA SER A 240 -13.71 9.28 1.17
C SER A 240 -12.72 8.12 1.21
N THR A 241 -13.25 6.96 1.58
CA THR A 241 -12.50 5.72 1.59
C THR A 241 -13.36 4.61 1.00
N THR A 242 -12.83 3.88 0.02
CA THR A 242 -13.52 2.79 -0.66
C THR A 242 -12.62 1.57 -0.76
N GLN A 243 -13.22 0.38 -0.88
CA GLN A 243 -12.47 -0.84 -1.16
C GLN A 243 -12.45 -1.08 -2.66
N ILE A 244 -11.26 -1.23 -3.24
CA ILE A 244 -11.08 -1.65 -4.63
C ILE A 244 -10.52 -3.06 -4.59
N SER A 245 -11.25 -4.01 -5.18
CA SER A 245 -10.77 -5.39 -5.26
C SER A 245 -9.67 -5.51 -6.31
N VAL A 246 -8.65 -6.31 -6.02
CA VAL A 246 -7.60 -6.69 -6.96
C VAL A 246 -7.98 -7.90 -7.81
N CYS A 247 -9.12 -8.54 -7.52
CA CYS A 247 -9.68 -9.64 -8.29
C CYS A 247 -11.06 -9.24 -8.81
N VAL A 248 -11.35 -9.47 -10.09
CA VAL A 248 -12.74 -9.43 -10.55
C VAL A 248 -13.47 -10.68 -10.07
N ASN A 249 -14.72 -10.52 -9.64
CA ASN A 249 -15.61 -11.64 -9.39
C ASN A 249 -15.88 -12.33 -10.74
N GLY A 250 -15.54 -13.62 -10.82
CA GLY A 250 -15.90 -14.45 -11.97
C GLY A 250 -17.39 -14.80 -12.00
#